data_AF-A0A2E4DKL5-F1
#
_entry.id   AF-A0A2E4DKL5-F1
#
_cell.length_a   1.000
_cell.length_b   1.000
_cell.length_c   1.000
_cell.angle_alpha   90.00
_cell.angle_beta   90.00
_cell.angle_gamma   90.00
#
_symmetry.space_group_name_H-M   'P 1'
#
loop_
_entity.id
_entity.type
_entity.pdbx_description
1 polymer ?
#
loop_
_entity_poly.entity_id
_entity_poly.type
_entity_poly.pdbx_seq_one_letter_code
_entity_poly.pdbx_strand_id
1 'polypeptide(L)'
;MTEQMPLEEAAQYLNVSERTLRRRIQSGKITANKIKGKWIVDINLDDNTEKTATRQQDADLSGQNGTNADLAELVSQLKSENEHLRGTNQQLLSSMDEARTRSDTIIMQLSQQIDRQQLQLEDIRRNRSIFARIRDVFVPSNT
;
A
#
# COMPACT_ATOMS: atom_id res chain seq x y z
N MET A 1 20.43 -21.55 -25.24
CA MET A 1 20.33 -21.39 -26.73
C MET A 1 20.59 -19.94 -27.11
N THR A 2 21.29 -19.65 -28.22
CA THR A 2 21.55 -18.26 -28.66
C THR A 2 20.49 -17.80 -29.66
N GLU A 3 19.69 -16.81 -29.27
CA GLU A 3 18.67 -16.20 -30.12
C GLU A 3 19.18 -14.87 -30.68
N GLN A 4 19.02 -14.67 -31.99
CA GLN A 4 19.43 -13.45 -32.67
C GLN A 4 18.21 -12.55 -32.85
N MET A 5 18.16 -11.44 -32.12
CA MET A 5 17.03 -10.51 -32.19
C MET A 5 17.50 -9.07 -32.44
N PRO A 6 16.68 -8.22 -33.08
CA PRO A 6 17.00 -6.82 -33.28
C PRO A 6 17.15 -6.08 -31.95
N LEU A 7 17.94 -5.00 -31.95
CA LEU A 7 18.23 -4.19 -30.77
C LEU A 7 16.98 -3.75 -29.97
N GLU A 8 15.88 -3.44 -30.66
CA GLU A 8 14.62 -2.99 -30.04
C GLU A 8 13.96 -4.12 -29.23
N GLU A 9 13.91 -5.31 -29.82
CA GLU A 9 13.34 -6.51 -29.19
C GLU A 9 14.23 -6.98 -28.03
N ALA A 10 15.55 -6.93 -28.21
CA ALA A 10 16.53 -7.18 -27.16
C ALA A 10 16.42 -6.21 -25.98
N ALA A 11 16.15 -4.93 -26.25
CA ALA A 11 15.99 -3.91 -25.23
C ALA A 11 14.74 -4.16 -24.37
N GLN A 12 13.65 -4.59 -24.99
CA GLN A 12 12.42 -4.97 -24.29
C GLN A 12 12.61 -6.24 -23.47
N TYR A 13 13.23 -7.28 -24.06
CA TYR A 13 13.49 -8.55 -23.38
C TYR A 13 14.38 -8.37 -22.14
N LEU A 14 15.42 -7.54 -22.23
CA LEU A 14 16.35 -7.26 -21.13
C LEU A 14 15.88 -6.13 -20.20
N ASN A 15 14.71 -5.53 -20.46
CA ASN A 15 14.15 -4.38 -19.75
C ASN A 15 15.15 -3.22 -19.56
N VAL A 16 15.92 -2.91 -20.61
CA VAL A 16 16.92 -1.82 -20.61
C VAL A 16 16.71 -0.89 -21.79
N SER A 17 17.07 0.39 -21.63
CA SER A 17 16.98 1.35 -22.73
C SER A 17 17.92 0.97 -23.89
N GLU A 18 17.51 1.22 -25.13
CA GLU A 18 18.33 1.01 -26.32
C GLU A 18 19.71 1.68 -26.21
N ARG A 19 19.77 2.88 -25.61
CA ARG A 19 21.02 3.60 -25.36
C ARG A 19 21.97 2.78 -24.46
N THR A 20 21.42 2.15 -23.43
CA THR A 20 22.18 1.30 -22.51
C THR A 20 22.66 0.03 -23.22
N LEU A 21 21.82 -0.55 -24.06
CA LEU A 21 22.16 -1.74 -24.83
C LEU A 21 23.24 -1.44 -25.88
N ARG A 22 23.12 -0.33 -26.62
CA ARG A 22 24.16 0.17 -27.55
C ARG A 22 25.49 0.42 -26.83
N ARG A 23 25.46 1.04 -25.65
CA ARG A 23 26.66 1.24 -24.82
C ARG A 23 27.30 -0.09 -24.43
N ARG A 24 26.48 -1.10 -24.07
CA ARG A 24 26.97 -2.43 -23.70
C ARG A 24 27.64 -3.16 -24.87
N ILE A 25 27.05 -3.06 -26.07
CA ILE A 25 27.62 -3.56 -27.33
C ILE A 25 28.96 -2.86 -27.61
N GLN A 26 29.02 -1.52 -27.52
CA GLN A 26 30.25 -0.76 -27.72
C GLN A 26 31.34 -1.11 -26.69
N SER A 27 30.94 -1.40 -25.45
CA SER A 27 31.86 -1.85 -24.40
C SER A 27 32.26 -3.33 -24.50
N GLY A 28 31.78 -4.06 -25.52
CA GLY A 28 32.09 -5.48 -25.73
C GLY A 28 31.46 -6.44 -24.72
N LYS A 29 30.53 -5.96 -23.88
CA LYS A 29 29.85 -6.78 -22.85
C LYS A 29 28.78 -7.70 -23.41
N ILE A 30 28.29 -7.40 -24.60
CA ILE A 30 27.27 -8.18 -25.31
C ILE A 30 27.74 -8.30 -26.75
N THR A 31 27.72 -9.52 -27.28
CA THR A 31 28.04 -9.81 -28.67
C THR A 31 26.87 -9.37 -29.55
N ALA A 32 27.16 -8.52 -30.52
CA ALA A 32 26.18 -8.10 -31.50
C ALA A 32 26.86 -7.93 -32.85
N ASN A 33 26.16 -8.31 -33.91
CA ASN A 33 26.62 -8.15 -35.28
C ASN A 33 25.87 -7.00 -35.97
N LYS A 34 26.57 -6.22 -36.79
CA LYS A 34 25.98 -5.12 -37.55
C LYS A 34 25.69 -5.58 -38.98
N ILE A 35 24.45 -5.94 -39.24
CA ILE A 35 24.00 -6.39 -40.56
C ILE A 35 23.15 -5.29 -41.20
N LYS A 36 23.54 -4.83 -42.40
CA LYS A 36 22.82 -3.79 -43.18
C LYS A 36 22.50 -2.52 -42.37
N GLY A 37 23.43 -2.07 -41.52
CA GLY A 37 23.26 -0.85 -40.73
C GLY A 37 22.47 -1.01 -39.42
N LYS A 38 21.88 -2.18 -39.15
CA LYS A 38 21.16 -2.49 -37.92
C LYS A 38 21.98 -3.42 -37.02
N TRP A 39 21.86 -3.24 -35.70
CA TRP A 39 22.52 -4.11 -34.72
C TRP A 39 21.59 -5.29 -34.40
N ILE A 40 22.12 -6.51 -34.56
CA ILE A 40 21.48 -7.76 -34.18
C ILE A 40 22.24 -8.29 -32.98
N VAL A 41 21.55 -8.52 -31.87
CA VAL A 41 22.14 -8.90 -30.59
C VAL A 41 21.99 -10.40 -30.41
N ASP A 42 23.09 -11.08 -30.08
CA ASP A 42 23.07 -12.49 -29.71
C ASP A 42 22.78 -12.58 -28.21
N ILE A 43 21.56 -12.95 -27.83
CA ILE A 43 21.20 -13.16 -26.42
C ILE A 43 21.30 -14.66 -26.12
N ASN A 44 22.11 -15.01 -25.12
CA ASN A 44 22.10 -16.36 -24.58
C ASN A 44 20.96 -16.47 -23.57
N LEU A 45 19.92 -17.25 -23.91
CA LEU A 45 18.71 -17.40 -23.10
C LEU A 45 18.97 -18.03 -21.72
N ASP A 46 20.14 -18.64 -21.53
CA ASP A 46 20.47 -19.42 -20.33
C ASP A 46 21.04 -18.55 -19.19
N ASP A 47 21.22 -17.23 -19.40
CA ASP A 47 21.88 -16.32 -18.45
C ASP A 47 20.91 -15.47 -17.60
N ASN A 48 19.59 -15.69 -17.72
CA ASN A 48 18.55 -14.96 -16.96
C ASN A 48 18.01 -15.68 -15.73
N THR A 49 18.49 -16.89 -15.43
CA THR A 49 18.31 -17.54 -14.14
C THR A 49 19.65 -17.57 -13.43
N GLU A 50 19.78 -16.77 -12.37
CA GLU A 50 20.90 -16.74 -11.42
C GLU A 50 22.20 -16.05 -11.88
N LYS A 51 22.20 -14.71 -11.89
CA LYS A 51 23.45 -13.92 -11.84
C LYS A 51 23.35 -12.66 -10.97
N THR A 52 22.72 -12.79 -9.81
CA THR A 52 23.27 -12.19 -8.59
C THR A 52 24.35 -13.14 -8.08
N ALA A 53 25.61 -12.67 -8.04
CA ALA A 53 26.83 -13.33 -7.56
C ALA A 53 27.79 -13.84 -8.65
N THR A 54 28.65 -12.94 -9.14
CA THR A 54 30.13 -13.05 -9.02
C THR A 54 30.76 -11.90 -9.79
N ARG A 55 31.18 -10.85 -9.07
CA ARG A 55 32.11 -9.85 -9.57
C ARG A 55 33.35 -9.88 -8.69
N GLN A 56 34.27 -10.76 -9.03
CA GLN A 56 35.69 -10.59 -8.79
C GLN A 56 36.28 -10.42 -10.20
N GLN A 57 37.15 -9.48 -10.53
CA GLN A 57 38.31 -9.00 -9.79
C GLN A 57 38.65 -7.55 -10.20
N ASP A 58 39.51 -6.93 -9.39
CA ASP A 58 40.43 -5.85 -9.71
C ASP A 58 39.91 -4.41 -9.80
N ALA A 59 39.49 -3.89 -8.64
CA ALA A 59 39.78 -2.51 -8.24
C ALA A 59 39.67 -2.39 -6.70
N ASP A 60 40.82 -2.27 -6.03
CA ASP A 60 41.01 -1.53 -4.78
C ASP A 60 40.21 -1.99 -3.53
N LEU A 61 40.76 -3.00 -2.83
CA LEU A 61 40.20 -3.62 -1.63
C LEU A 61 40.50 -2.88 -0.31
N SER A 62 40.68 -1.55 -0.32
CA SER A 62 40.95 -0.78 0.90
C SER A 62 39.74 -0.02 1.50
N GLY A 63 38.55 -0.04 0.87
CA GLY A 63 37.43 0.83 1.25
C GLY A 63 36.08 0.18 1.63
N GLN A 64 35.90 -1.14 1.49
CA GLN A 64 34.57 -1.76 1.55
C GLN A 64 34.08 -2.29 2.91
N ASN A 65 34.92 -2.29 3.94
CA ASN A 65 34.49 -2.75 5.27
C ASN A 65 33.58 -1.76 6.00
N GLY A 66 33.58 -0.47 5.62
CA GLY A 66 32.65 0.53 6.17
C GLY A 66 31.22 0.40 5.63
N THR A 67 31.06 0.24 4.31
CA THR A 67 29.74 0.30 3.66
C THR A 67 28.84 -0.90 3.96
N ASN A 68 29.40 -2.09 4.21
CA ASN A 68 28.61 -3.28 4.53
C ASN A 68 28.10 -3.27 5.97
N ALA A 69 28.87 -2.69 6.89
CA ALA A 69 28.43 -2.49 8.28
C ALA A 69 27.30 -1.44 8.34
N ASP A 70 27.45 -0.32 7.63
CA ASP A 70 26.43 0.73 7.54
C ASP A 70 25.13 0.22 6.88
N LEU A 71 25.24 -0.64 5.86
CA LEU A 71 24.07 -1.25 5.22
C LEU A 71 23.36 -2.23 6.16
N ALA A 72 24.11 -3.04 6.90
CA ALA A 72 23.54 -3.95 7.90
C ALA A 72 22.86 -3.19 9.04
N GLU A 73 23.45 -2.08 9.48
CA GLU A 73 22.86 -1.18 10.46
C GLU A 73 21.55 -0.57 9.95
N LEU A 74 21.55 -0.03 8.73
CA LEU A 74 20.35 0.54 8.11
C LEU A 74 19.23 -0.50 7.96
N VAL A 75 19.56 -1.73 7.55
CA VAL A 75 18.57 -2.82 7.47
C VAL A 75 18.01 -3.16 8.85
N SER A 76 18.85 -3.15 9.88
CA SER A 76 18.43 -3.36 11.27
C SER A 76 17.48 -2.25 11.76
N GLN A 77 17.82 -1.00 11.47
CA GLN A 77 16.98 0.17 11.80
C GLN A 77 15.65 0.14 11.05
N LEU A 78 15.66 -0.15 9.75
CA LEU A 78 14.43 -0.27 8.95
C LEU A 78 13.54 -1.42 9.44
N LYS A 79 14.14 -2.51 9.91
CA LYS A 79 13.39 -3.64 10.47
C LYS A 79 12.75 -3.28 11.81
N SER A 80 13.48 -2.60 12.70
CA SER A 80 12.93 -2.16 13.98
C SER A 80 11.84 -1.10 13.81
N GLU A 81 12.01 -0.18 12.86
CA GLU A 81 10.98 0.81 12.51
C GLU A 81 9.73 0.13 11.94
N ASN A 82 9.88 -0.85 11.05
CA ASN A 82 8.75 -1.62 10.53
C ASN A 82 8.01 -2.37 11.65
N GLU A 83 8.75 -2.95 12.59
CA GLU A 83 8.15 -3.64 13.74
C GLU A 83 7.39 -2.66 14.64
N HIS A 84 7.96 -1.50 14.93
CA HIS A 84 7.30 -0.42 15.66
C HIS A 84 6.04 0.09 14.94
N LEU A 85 6.12 0.34 13.64
CA LEU A 85 4.96 0.76 12.82
C LEU A 85 3.87 -0.31 12.80
N ARG A 86 4.23 -1.59 12.74
CA ARG A 86 3.26 -2.69 12.87
C ARG A 86 2.61 -2.71 14.25
N GLY A 87 3.39 -2.50 15.31
CA GLY A 87 2.89 -2.43 16.68
C GLY A 87 1.90 -1.28 16.88
N THR A 88 2.25 -0.07 16.43
CA THR A 88 1.39 1.12 16.53
C THR A 88 0.10 0.96 15.72
N ASN A 89 0.18 0.41 14.50
CA ASN A 89 -1.02 0.09 13.71
C ASN A 89 -1.92 -0.92 14.42
N GLN A 90 -1.34 -1.97 15.04
CA GLN A 90 -2.12 -2.95 15.79
C GLN A 90 -2.83 -2.32 17.00
N GLN A 91 -2.15 -1.44 17.72
CA GLN A 91 -2.75 -0.69 18.84
C GLN A 91 -3.86 0.24 18.36
N LEU A 92 -3.66 0.95 17.26
CA LEU A 92 -4.67 1.83 16.68
C LEU A 92 -5.92 1.05 16.27
N LEU A 93 -5.75 -0.09 15.59
CA LEU A 93 -6.86 -0.97 15.24
C LEU A 93 -7.64 -1.45 16.47
N SER A 94 -6.94 -1.89 17.52
CA SER A 94 -7.57 -2.29 18.79
C SER A 94 -8.37 -1.15 19.41
N SER A 95 -7.78 0.06 19.47
CA SER A 95 -8.47 1.23 20.03
C SER A 95 -9.70 1.63 19.22
N MET A 96 -9.65 1.43 17.90
CA MET A 96 -10.76 1.73 16.99
C MET A 96 -11.91 0.73 17.16
N ASP A 97 -11.60 -0.56 17.34
CA ASP A 97 -12.60 -1.59 17.61
C ASP A 97 -13.27 -1.39 18.97
N GLU A 98 -12.51 -1.00 20.00
CA GLU A 98 -13.06 -0.62 21.31
C GLU A 98 -13.98 0.61 21.20
N ALA A 99 -13.56 1.64 20.45
CA ALA A 99 -14.36 2.84 20.23
C ALA A 99 -15.66 2.54 19.46
N ARG A 100 -15.61 1.65 18.45
CA ARG A 100 -16.80 1.17 17.72
C ARG A 100 -17.75 0.43 18.65
N THR A 101 -17.24 -0.52 19.42
CA THR A 101 -18.05 -1.30 20.38
C THR A 101 -18.75 -0.41 21.40
N ARG A 102 -18.03 0.58 21.93
CA ARG A 102 -18.61 1.57 22.84
C ARG A 102 -19.68 2.42 22.16
N SER A 103 -19.43 2.84 20.92
CA SER A 103 -20.38 3.62 20.13
C SER A 103 -21.67 2.83 19.87
N ASP A 104 -21.57 1.57 19.45
CA ASP A 104 -22.72 0.70 19.22
C ASP A 104 -23.56 0.50 20.49
N THR A 105 -22.89 0.38 21.65
CA THR A 105 -23.55 0.27 22.95
C THR A 105 -24.32 1.55 23.28
N ILE A 106 -23.71 2.72 23.08
CA ILE A 106 -24.35 4.02 23.31
C ILE A 106 -25.54 4.21 22.36
N ILE A 107 -25.38 3.88 21.07
CA ILE A 107 -26.45 3.95 20.08
C ILE A 107 -27.62 3.04 20.50
N MET A 108 -27.33 1.80 20.89
CA MET A 108 -28.36 0.88 21.38
C MET A 108 -29.10 1.44 22.61
N GLN A 109 -28.37 2.00 23.59
CA GLN A 109 -28.98 2.61 24.78
C GLN A 109 -29.85 3.83 24.43
N LEU A 110 -29.38 4.69 23.53
CA LEU A 110 -30.14 5.86 23.07
C LEU A 110 -31.38 5.45 22.30
N SER A 111 -31.30 4.46 21.41
CA SER A 111 -32.45 3.91 20.70
C SER A 111 -33.50 3.37 21.67
N GLN A 112 -33.08 2.60 22.69
CA GLN A 112 -33.98 2.12 23.73
C GLN A 112 -34.63 3.26 24.53
N GLN A 113 -33.90 4.36 24.80
CA GLN A 113 -34.47 5.53 25.47
C GLN A 113 -35.50 6.23 24.60
N ILE A 114 -35.23 6.39 23.30
CA ILE A 114 -36.17 6.98 22.33
C ILE A 114 -37.46 6.15 22.27
N ASP A 115 -37.34 4.82 22.16
CA ASP A 115 -38.51 3.93 22.11
C ASP A 115 -39.37 4.06 23.37
N ARG A 116 -38.74 4.10 24.55
CA ARG A 116 -39.43 4.33 25.83
C ARG A 116 -40.12 5.69 25.87
N GLN A 117 -39.46 6.76 25.41
CA GLN A 117 -40.04 8.09 25.36
C GLN A 117 -41.21 8.18 24.39
N GLN A 118 -41.12 7.53 23.23
CA GLN A 118 -42.23 7.45 22.28
C GLN A 118 -43.44 6.74 22.90
N LEU A 119 -43.22 5.63 23.61
CA LEU A 119 -44.28 4.89 24.29
C LEU A 119 -44.95 5.75 25.38
N GLN A 120 -44.16 6.48 26.18
CA GLN A 120 -44.68 7.41 27.19
C GLN A 120 -45.48 8.56 26.55
N LEU A 121 -44.98 9.14 25.46
CA LEU A 121 -45.70 10.18 24.73
C LEU A 121 -47.00 9.66 24.13
N GLU A 122 -47.00 8.43 23.62
CA GLU A 122 -48.19 7.78 23.11
C GLU A 122 -49.21 7.54 24.24
N ASP A 123 -48.79 7.05 25.40
CA ASP A 123 -49.65 6.85 26.57
C ASP A 123 -50.23 8.18 27.07
N ILE A 124 -49.41 9.24 27.19
CA ILE A 124 -49.87 10.58 27.56
C ILE A 124 -50.86 11.11 26.53
N ARG A 125 -50.57 10.93 25.23
CA ARG A 125 -51.49 11.33 24.15
C ARG A 125 -52.80 10.57 24.26
N ARG A 126 -52.77 9.24 24.42
CA ARG A 126 -53.95 8.37 24.54
C ARG A 126 -54.80 8.74 25.76
N ASN A 127 -54.18 9.04 26.90
CA ASN A 127 -54.86 9.38 28.15
C ASN A 127 -55.36 10.82 28.22
N ARG A 128 -54.92 11.73 27.34
CA ARG A 128 -55.52 13.07 27.22
C ARG A 128 -56.90 12.99 26.57
N SER A 129 -57.88 13.59 27.23
CA SER A 129 -59.23 13.82 26.70
C SER A 129 -59.17 14.41 25.29
N ILE A 130 -60.03 13.93 24.40
CA ILE A 130 -60.16 14.40 23.00
C ILE A 130 -60.34 15.92 22.96
N PHE A 131 -61.06 16.49 23.93
CA PHE A 131 -61.22 17.95 24.06
C PHE A 131 -59.91 18.69 24.33
N ALA A 132 -59.00 18.14 25.13
CA ALA A 132 -57.70 18.76 25.38
C ALA A 132 -56.83 18.75 24.10
N ARG A 133 -56.92 17.68 23.30
CA ARG A 133 -56.21 17.60 22.01
C ARG A 133 -56.74 18.60 20.99
N ILE A 134 -58.07 18.76 20.91
CA ILE A 134 -58.70 19.75 20.03
C ILE A 134 -58.33 21.16 20.50
N ARG A 135 -58.30 21.43 21.82
CA ARG A 135 -57.92 22.74 22.36
C ARG A 135 -56.51 23.15 21.94
N ASP A 136 -55.54 22.24 21.98
CA ASP A 136 -54.13 22.55 21.64
C ASP A 136 -53.93 22.89 20.15
N VAL A 137 -54.81 22.40 19.25
CA VAL A 137 -54.74 22.70 17.81
C VAL A 137 -55.43 24.03 17.47
N PHE A 138 -56.52 24.35 18.18
CA PHE A 138 -57.38 25.51 17.85
C PHE A 138 -57.15 26.73 18.74
N VAL A 139 -56.46 26.59 19.88
CA VAL A 139 -56.08 27.69 20.76
C VAL A 139 -54.56 27.65 20.92
N PRO A 140 -53.80 28.40 20.10
CA PRO A 140 -52.38 28.55 20.30
C PRO A 140 -52.14 29.10 21.71
N SER A 141 -51.31 28.40 22.49
CA SER A 141 -50.78 28.95 23.74
C SER A 141 -49.97 30.20 23.37
N ASN A 142 -50.52 31.39 23.60
CA ASN A 142 -49.79 32.64 23.42
C ASN A 142 -48.57 32.64 24.34
N THR A 143 -47.39 32.44 23.75
CA THR A 143 -46.08 32.79 24.29
C THR A 143 -45.20 33.25 23.13
#